data_AF-A0A7C4QSH0-F1
#
_entry.id   AF-A0A7C4QSH0-F1
#
_cell.length_a   1.000
_cell.length_b   1.000
_cell.length_c   1.000
_cell.angle_alpha   90.00
_cell.angle_beta   90.00
_cell.angle_gamma   90.00
#
_symmetry.space_group_name_H-M   'P 1'
#
loop_
_entity.id
_entity.type
_entity.pdbx_description
1 polymer ?
#
loop_
_entity_poly.entity_id
_entity_poly.type
_entity_poly.pdbx_seq_one_letter_code
_entity_poly.pdbx_strand_id
1 'polypeptide(L)'
;MAAWSPTIRGCCRMRSGGAPSLRSIRNCGRTPACCGIPRIGLAARTRIACSRIDAGTAARRRSPAQGPSQPGWWNREHAGDPFGRLSREADMTASSSTMRSRIHDFFYTEEPPYSLALVRIALPLVMLTMVLPRWQFARELYSTDGATAPLAIGYGYYHFLPEFSGSVAAALCTLLLFGMFALCVGWWSRLSAALCCVIYTYLSLLDAVSTMTKYSVIVTHLLLLLALSPCGAVWSVDAWLAPRHPDGGPSPPRFAAWPRRLMQLLIGFIYFGAAITKINTPEFLSGDQLHFWMLTHINFRHPIGEWLSLYPILIRIAGYVVIVWEMTFIFLVWNRLYRPWVLAAGVLFHLMTVLTLGLMIFPLTCYTCYLSFLEPEDIAQMRTMWRRLSARWPLWEALAARWTGWSASPRDWSAWQRPARAGFVALGALVTAGGVALEYHLDLYGERRPEGRYQLKPIDAELAARLLAPPQEIREVDKFFAVDTGTMLAGDLLANRRKVFRHGEKLIAQCTLIPPHEDMWVECKIRDPDNRLVDRLGNIVLREQFRANFQYPITSALAPGTYTLVFESAGREVIRKRIQIVGDGKNVVSAN
;
A
#
# COMPACT_ATOMS: atom_id res chain seq x y z
N MET A 1 13.18 4.15 -7.33
CA MET A 1 14.11 4.69 -8.35
C MET A 1 13.28 5.37 -9.42
N ALA A 2 13.85 6.37 -10.08
CA ALA A 2 13.18 7.23 -11.05
C ALA A 2 12.77 6.46 -12.33
N ALA A 3 11.91 7.10 -13.14
CA ALA A 3 11.50 6.61 -14.43
C ALA A 3 12.71 6.32 -15.34
N TRP A 4 12.71 5.16 -15.98
CA TRP A 4 13.64 4.83 -17.07
C TRP A 4 12.83 4.36 -18.27
N SER A 5 12.84 5.16 -19.34
CA SER A 5 12.39 4.77 -20.66
C SER A 5 13.54 4.03 -21.37
N PRO A 6 13.38 2.75 -21.75
CA PRO A 6 14.39 2.05 -22.53
C PRO A 6 14.37 2.59 -23.96
N THR A 7 15.28 3.52 -24.27
CA THR A 7 15.47 4.01 -25.64
C THR A 7 16.19 2.94 -26.46
N ILE A 8 15.44 1.98 -27.02
CA ILE A 8 16.00 0.92 -27.88
C ILE A 8 16.43 1.54 -29.23
N ARG A 9 17.69 1.96 -29.32
CA ARG A 9 18.35 2.26 -30.61
C ARG A 9 18.85 0.96 -31.26
N GLY A 10 17.91 0.13 -31.71
CA GLY A 10 18.18 -1.02 -32.57
C GLY A 10 18.18 -0.62 -34.05
N CYS A 11 19.37 -0.46 -34.65
CA CYS A 11 19.50 -0.05 -36.04
C CYS A 11 19.17 -1.23 -36.99
N CYS A 12 17.94 -1.32 -37.49
CA CYS A 12 17.54 -2.30 -38.50
C CYS A 12 17.32 -1.62 -39.86
N ARG A 13 18.34 -1.72 -40.73
CA ARG A 13 18.35 -1.10 -42.07
C ARG A 13 17.77 -2.09 -43.09
N MET A 14 16.45 -2.11 -43.29
CA MET A 14 15.83 -2.85 -44.40
C MET A 14 15.59 -1.96 -45.62
N ARG A 15 15.79 -2.56 -46.81
CA ARG A 15 15.75 -1.87 -48.10
C ARG A 15 14.32 -1.58 -48.55
N SER A 16 14.16 -0.47 -49.28
CA SER A 16 12.93 -0.11 -49.97
C SER A 16 12.64 -1.03 -51.17
N GLY A 17 11.38 -1.47 -51.27
CA GLY A 17 10.74 -2.00 -52.48
C GLY A 17 9.35 -1.37 -52.58
N GLY A 18 8.95 -0.89 -53.75
CA GLY A 18 7.86 0.10 -53.86
C GLY A 18 6.59 -0.38 -54.57
N ALA A 19 5.51 0.34 -54.25
CA ALA A 19 4.27 0.54 -55.04
C ALA A 19 3.29 -0.66 -55.21
N PRO A 20 2.02 -0.42 -55.60
CA PRO A 20 1.32 0.85 -55.80
C PRO A 20 0.05 1.04 -54.95
N SER A 21 -0.61 2.17 -55.16
CA SER A 21 -1.84 2.63 -54.49
C SER A 21 -3.13 1.96 -55.01
N LEU A 22 -4.18 1.97 -54.17
CA LEU A 22 -5.57 1.83 -54.61
C LEU A 22 -6.47 2.90 -53.98
N ARG A 23 -7.46 3.35 -54.75
CA ARG A 23 -8.29 4.53 -54.46
C ARG A 23 -9.61 4.17 -53.78
N SER A 24 -10.11 5.10 -52.95
CA SER A 24 -11.50 5.56 -52.88
C SER A 24 -12.65 4.53 -53.04
N ILE A 25 -13.38 4.30 -51.94
CA ILE A 25 -14.85 4.20 -52.00
C ILE A 25 -15.46 5.18 -50.99
N ARG A 26 -16.48 5.93 -51.44
CA ARG A 26 -17.32 6.82 -50.62
C ARG A 26 -18.69 6.17 -50.36
N ASN A 27 -19.36 6.69 -49.33
CA ASN A 27 -20.81 6.87 -49.17
C ASN A 27 -21.71 5.83 -48.46
N CYS A 28 -22.46 6.40 -47.50
CA CYS A 28 -23.92 6.24 -47.21
C CYS A 28 -24.42 5.24 -46.13
N GLY A 29 -25.43 5.72 -45.37
CA GLY A 29 -26.26 4.98 -44.38
C GLY A 29 -26.07 5.44 -42.93
N ARG A 30 -26.48 6.64 -42.51
CA ARG A 30 -27.81 7.00 -41.95
C ARG A 30 -28.46 5.95 -41.01
N THR A 31 -28.69 6.40 -39.77
CA THR A 31 -29.48 5.84 -38.64
C THR A 31 -31.00 5.78 -38.94
N PRO A 32 -31.83 4.97 -38.23
CA PRO A 32 -32.29 5.16 -36.82
C PRO A 32 -32.44 3.82 -36.03
N ALA A 33 -32.88 3.68 -34.77
CA ALA A 33 -32.96 4.43 -33.51
C ALA A 33 -33.68 3.49 -32.48
N CYS A 34 -33.63 3.83 -31.19
CA CYS A 34 -34.56 3.39 -30.11
C CYS A 34 -34.68 1.89 -29.71
N CYS A 35 -34.22 1.58 -28.49
CA CYS A 35 -35.09 1.07 -27.41
C CYS A 35 -34.40 1.29 -26.04
N GLY A 36 -35.14 1.41 -24.93
CA GLY A 36 -34.53 1.64 -23.61
C GLY A 36 -35.49 1.48 -22.43
N ILE A 37 -35.05 1.92 -21.23
CA ILE A 37 -35.79 2.00 -19.94
C ILE A 37 -35.92 0.62 -19.22
N PRO A 38 -35.91 0.52 -17.85
CA PRO A 38 -36.01 1.59 -16.84
C PRO A 38 -34.85 1.74 -15.82
N ARG A 39 -34.80 2.93 -15.22
CA ARG A 39 -34.23 3.18 -13.89
C ARG A 39 -35.23 2.75 -12.81
N ILE A 40 -34.75 2.26 -11.68
CA ILE A 40 -35.51 2.21 -10.41
C ILE A 40 -34.99 3.34 -9.52
N GLY A 41 -35.91 4.18 -9.03
CA GLY A 41 -35.65 5.12 -7.95
C GLY A 41 -36.60 4.82 -6.79
N LEU A 42 -36.11 4.96 -5.56
CA LEU A 42 -36.96 4.97 -4.38
C LEU A 42 -36.53 6.12 -3.47
N ALA A 43 -37.46 7.03 -3.20
CA ALA A 43 -37.29 8.10 -2.24
C ALA A 43 -38.06 7.77 -0.97
N ALA A 44 -37.46 8.01 0.20
CA ALA A 44 -38.15 8.02 1.48
C ALA A 44 -37.71 9.25 2.28
N ARG A 45 -38.69 10.01 2.78
CA ARG A 45 -38.48 11.28 3.48
C ARG A 45 -38.48 11.10 5.00
N THR A 46 -37.54 11.81 5.65
CA THR A 46 -37.62 12.44 6.98
C THR A 46 -38.66 11.98 8.01
N ARG A 47 -38.18 11.72 9.23
CA ARG A 47 -38.71 12.37 10.45
C ARG A 47 -37.59 12.74 11.41
N ILE A 48 -37.66 13.96 11.95
CA ILE A 48 -36.82 14.50 13.02
C ILE A 48 -37.61 14.36 14.32
N ALA A 49 -36.95 13.98 15.41
CA ALA A 49 -37.48 14.10 16.76
C ALA A 49 -36.45 14.81 17.64
N CYS A 50 -36.89 15.84 18.36
CA CYS A 50 -36.08 16.66 19.23
C CYS A 50 -36.69 16.63 20.63
N SER A 51 -35.90 16.38 21.67
CA SER A 51 -36.35 16.49 23.06
C SER A 51 -35.25 17.04 23.95
N ARG A 52 -35.67 18.02 24.77
CA ARG A 52 -34.87 19.00 25.51
C ARG A 52 -33.98 18.45 26.62
N ILE A 53 -33.04 19.30 27.00
CA ILE A 53 -32.37 19.39 28.30
C ILE A 53 -33.40 19.67 29.41
N ASP A 54 -33.18 19.14 30.61
CA ASP A 54 -33.44 19.89 31.86
C ASP A 54 -32.53 19.39 32.99
N ALA A 55 -32.18 20.30 33.91
CA ALA A 55 -31.32 20.03 35.08
C ALA A 55 -32.12 20.27 36.38
N GLY A 56 -31.89 19.44 37.40
CA GLY A 56 -32.62 19.52 38.67
C GLY A 56 -31.76 19.11 39.87
N THR A 57 -31.58 20.05 40.80
CA THR A 57 -30.69 19.94 41.98
C THR A 57 -31.44 19.48 43.24
N ALA A 58 -30.65 19.13 44.27
CA ALA A 58 -31.02 18.99 45.70
C ALA A 58 -31.78 17.72 46.15
N ALA A 59 -31.82 17.34 47.43
CA ALA A 59 -30.82 17.33 48.53
C ALA A 59 -31.47 16.75 49.82
N ARG A 60 -30.64 16.10 50.67
CA ARG A 60 -30.74 16.00 52.16
C ARG A 60 -31.72 15.02 52.88
N ARG A 61 -31.08 14.26 53.79
CA ARG A 61 -31.44 13.96 55.23
C ARG A 61 -32.52 12.88 55.52
N ARG A 62 -32.44 12.10 56.62
CA ARG A 62 -31.34 11.74 57.58
C ARG A 62 -31.81 10.63 58.56
N SER A 63 -30.89 9.74 58.99
CA SER A 63 -30.79 9.15 60.37
C SER A 63 -31.95 8.26 60.87
N PRO A 64 -31.90 7.60 62.06
CA PRO A 64 -30.84 7.48 63.09
C PRO A 64 -30.31 6.02 63.25
N ALA A 65 -29.76 5.59 64.39
CA ALA A 65 -28.45 5.92 65.03
C ALA A 65 -28.23 5.10 66.32
N GLN A 66 -27.00 4.67 66.67
CA GLN A 66 -26.58 4.31 68.06
C GLN A 66 -25.04 4.17 68.21
N GLY A 67 -24.49 4.70 69.31
CA GLY A 67 -23.10 4.48 69.80
C GLY A 67 -23.16 3.80 71.18
N PRO A 68 -22.32 4.14 72.21
CA PRO A 68 -21.12 5.00 72.23
C PRO A 68 -19.94 4.44 73.09
N SER A 69 -18.77 5.10 73.10
CA SER A 69 -17.99 5.40 74.34
C SER A 69 -16.72 6.25 74.08
N GLN A 70 -16.64 7.38 74.78
CA GLN A 70 -15.47 8.28 74.99
C GLN A 70 -14.77 7.89 76.34
N PRO A 71 -13.75 8.59 76.92
CA PRO A 71 -13.15 9.90 76.59
C PRO A 71 -11.60 10.03 76.69
N GLY A 72 -11.04 11.19 76.35
CA GLY A 72 -9.69 11.62 76.76
C GLY A 72 -9.18 12.84 75.95
N TRP A 73 -8.72 13.91 76.61
CA TRP A 73 -8.52 15.23 75.97
C TRP A 73 -7.08 15.80 76.10
N TRP A 74 -6.78 16.74 75.20
CA TRP A 74 -5.80 17.85 75.28
C TRP A 74 -4.28 17.62 75.08
N ASN A 75 -3.81 18.25 73.97
CA ASN A 75 -2.69 19.20 73.88
C ASN A 75 -1.24 18.78 73.52
N ARG A 76 -0.73 19.57 72.56
CA ARG A 76 0.66 19.96 72.21
C ARG A 76 1.55 19.04 71.35
N GLU A 77 1.82 19.60 70.16
CA GLU A 77 3.14 19.85 69.55
C GLU A 77 4.02 18.67 69.07
N HIS A 78 4.37 18.76 67.78
CA HIS A 78 5.52 18.16 67.10
C HIS A 78 5.80 16.66 67.30
N ALA A 79 5.17 15.82 66.47
CA ALA A 79 5.63 14.47 66.16
C ALA A 79 5.67 14.25 64.63
N GLY A 80 6.73 13.58 64.15
CA GLY A 80 7.16 13.59 62.75
C GLY A 80 6.23 12.93 61.72
N ASP A 81 6.46 13.33 60.47
CA ASP A 81 6.00 12.63 59.26
C ASP A 81 6.70 11.26 59.14
N PRO A 82 5.95 10.14 59.11
CA PRO A 82 6.52 8.80 58.98
C PRO A 82 6.86 8.39 57.52
N PHE A 83 6.67 9.26 56.52
CA PHE A 83 6.94 8.96 55.10
C PHE A 83 8.26 9.55 54.55
N GLY A 84 9.18 9.97 55.43
CA GLY A 84 10.39 10.71 55.08
C GLY A 84 11.75 9.98 55.17
N ARG A 85 11.86 8.64 55.11
CA ARG A 85 13.19 7.97 55.24
C ARG A 85 13.40 6.57 54.63
N LEU A 86 12.90 6.26 53.42
CA LEU A 86 13.25 5.02 52.70
C LEU A 86 13.61 5.20 51.21
N SER A 87 13.88 6.42 50.77
CA SER A 87 14.04 6.77 49.34
C SER A 87 15.26 7.68 49.06
N ARG A 88 16.35 7.53 49.82
CA ARG A 88 17.58 8.35 49.65
C ARG A 88 18.91 7.59 49.53
N GLU A 89 18.92 6.26 49.58
CA GLU A 89 20.16 5.46 49.42
C GLU A 89 20.19 4.58 48.15
N ALA A 90 19.12 4.59 47.34
CA ALA A 90 19.04 3.81 46.10
C ALA A 90 19.54 4.56 44.84
N ASP A 91 19.78 5.88 44.92
CA ASP A 91 19.91 6.76 43.74
C ASP A 91 21.35 7.28 43.49
N MET A 92 22.36 6.55 43.99
CA MET A 92 23.79 6.90 43.82
C MET A 92 24.63 5.84 43.07
N THR A 93 24.00 4.95 42.31
CA THR A 93 24.68 4.06 41.34
C THR A 93 24.13 4.20 39.93
N ALA A 94 23.92 5.45 39.49
CA ALA A 94 23.80 5.78 38.08
C ALA A 94 25.15 5.55 37.35
N SER A 95 25.50 4.26 37.17
CA SER A 95 26.60 3.83 36.33
C SER A 95 26.45 4.50 34.96
N SER A 96 27.51 5.18 34.52
CA SER A 96 27.55 5.87 33.24
C SER A 96 27.60 4.83 32.11
N SER A 97 26.46 4.20 31.85
CA SER A 97 26.26 3.14 30.87
C SER A 97 26.90 3.55 29.56
N THR A 98 28.01 2.90 29.20
CA THR A 98 28.73 3.24 27.97
C THR A 98 27.79 3.06 26.78
N MET A 99 28.03 3.80 25.68
CA MET A 99 27.23 3.64 24.46
C MET A 99 27.19 2.15 24.01
N ARG A 100 28.28 1.41 24.22
CA ARG A 100 28.38 -0.03 24.00
C ARG A 100 27.39 -0.84 24.85
N SER A 101 27.23 -0.52 26.15
CA SER A 101 26.21 -1.14 27.01
C SER A 101 24.82 -0.90 26.44
N ARG A 102 24.46 0.36 26.16
CA ARG A 102 23.12 0.71 25.64
C ARG A 102 22.79 0.00 24.32
N ILE A 103 23.76 -0.13 23.41
CA ILE A 103 23.59 -0.87 22.16
C ILE A 103 23.43 -2.37 22.43
N HIS A 104 24.25 -2.93 23.32
CA HIS A 104 24.13 -4.33 23.74
C HIS A 104 22.74 -4.60 24.33
N ASP A 105 22.33 -3.82 25.32
CA ASP A 105 21.06 -4.00 26.03
C ASP A 105 19.86 -3.85 25.07
N PHE A 106 19.92 -2.91 24.12
CA PHE A 106 18.89 -2.73 23.09
C PHE A 106 18.64 -3.99 22.24
N PHE A 107 19.69 -4.70 21.84
CA PHE A 107 19.61 -5.92 21.03
C PHE A 107 19.48 -7.20 21.87
N TYR A 108 20.07 -7.25 23.06
CA TYR A 108 20.22 -8.48 23.85
C TYR A 108 19.37 -8.55 25.12
N THR A 109 18.54 -7.54 25.42
CA THR A 109 17.45 -7.69 26.40
C THR A 109 16.63 -8.93 26.06
N GLU A 110 16.48 -9.82 27.03
CA GLU A 110 15.72 -11.05 26.86
C GLU A 110 14.22 -10.82 27.01
N GLU A 111 13.43 -11.36 26.09
CA GLU A 111 11.97 -11.25 26.08
C GLU A 111 11.31 -12.53 25.52
N PRO A 112 10.03 -12.80 25.86
CA PRO A 112 9.29 -13.87 25.21
C PRO A 112 9.05 -13.54 23.73
N PRO A 113 9.31 -14.46 22.78
CA PRO A 113 9.34 -14.17 21.35
C PRO A 113 7.95 -14.10 20.69
N TYR A 114 6.94 -13.61 21.42
CA TYR A 114 5.55 -13.53 20.96
C TYR A 114 5.42 -12.74 19.65
N SER A 115 6.07 -11.58 19.55
CA SER A 115 6.00 -10.72 18.36
C SER A 115 6.66 -11.38 17.14
N LEU A 116 7.72 -12.17 17.34
CA LEU A 116 8.31 -13.00 16.28
C LEU A 116 7.37 -14.12 15.85
N ALA A 117 6.65 -14.75 16.77
CA ALA A 117 5.63 -15.76 16.44
C ALA A 117 4.43 -15.14 15.70
N LEU A 118 4.01 -13.92 16.03
CA LEU A 118 2.98 -13.19 15.26
C LEU A 118 3.44 -12.92 13.83
N VAL A 119 4.67 -12.44 13.63
CA VAL A 119 5.26 -12.25 12.28
C VAL A 119 5.33 -13.59 11.53
N ARG A 120 5.79 -14.66 12.19
CA ARG A 120 5.87 -16.03 11.64
C ARG A 120 4.52 -16.58 11.18
N ILE A 121 3.42 -16.22 11.84
CA ILE A 121 2.07 -16.62 11.45
C ILE A 121 1.55 -15.71 10.32
N ALA A 122 1.59 -14.40 10.52
CA ALA A 122 0.94 -13.44 9.62
C ALA A 122 1.63 -13.32 8.25
N LEU A 123 2.96 -13.36 8.19
CA LEU A 123 3.72 -13.22 6.95
C LEU A 123 3.38 -14.29 5.90
N PRO A 124 3.50 -15.60 6.17
CA PRO A 124 3.13 -16.62 5.18
C PRO A 124 1.63 -16.59 4.86
N LEU A 125 0.73 -16.23 5.79
CA LEU A 125 -0.70 -16.06 5.47
C LEU A 125 -0.94 -14.97 4.43
N VAL A 126 -0.25 -13.82 4.55
CA VAL A 126 -0.30 -12.76 3.53
C VAL A 126 0.29 -13.26 2.21
N MET A 127 1.45 -13.91 2.24
CA MET A 127 2.09 -14.44 1.01
C MET A 127 1.23 -15.49 0.30
N LEU A 128 0.52 -16.37 1.03
CA LEU A 128 -0.34 -17.39 0.45
C LEU A 128 -1.43 -16.79 -0.44
N THR A 129 -1.96 -15.60 -0.12
CA THR A 129 -2.94 -14.90 -0.97
C THR A 129 -2.40 -14.50 -2.35
N MET A 130 -1.08 -14.42 -2.50
CA MET A 130 -0.38 -14.08 -3.75
C MET A 130 0.20 -15.32 -4.45
N VAL A 131 0.83 -16.23 -3.70
CA VAL A 131 1.51 -17.40 -4.29
C VAL A 131 0.52 -18.50 -4.70
N LEU A 132 -0.58 -18.70 -3.95
CA LEU A 132 -1.55 -19.74 -4.28
C LEU A 132 -2.24 -19.51 -5.64
N PRO A 133 -2.73 -18.30 -5.99
CA PRO A 133 -3.28 -18.05 -7.33
C PRO A 133 -2.25 -18.11 -8.46
N ARG A 134 -0.96 -17.82 -8.17
CA ARG A 134 0.14 -17.88 -9.13
C ARG A 134 0.64 -19.30 -9.42
N TRP A 135 0.36 -20.25 -8.54
CA TRP A 135 0.83 -21.63 -8.68
C TRP A 135 0.42 -22.27 -10.02
N GLN A 136 -0.81 -22.01 -10.48
CA GLN A 136 -1.32 -22.51 -11.77
C GLN A 136 -0.58 -21.93 -12.99
N PHE A 137 0.15 -20.82 -12.82
CA PHE A 137 0.93 -20.13 -13.85
C PHE A 137 2.46 -20.27 -13.61
N ALA A 138 2.88 -21.25 -12.80
CA ALA A 138 4.28 -21.39 -12.41
C ALA A 138 5.20 -21.70 -13.60
N ARG A 139 4.70 -22.43 -14.60
CA ARG A 139 5.43 -22.76 -15.84
C ARG A 139 5.66 -21.49 -16.67
N GLU A 140 4.64 -20.65 -16.79
CA GLU A 140 4.63 -19.43 -17.59
C GLU A 140 5.51 -18.33 -17.01
N LEU A 141 5.51 -18.18 -15.69
CA LEU A 141 6.18 -17.10 -14.97
C LEU A 141 7.65 -17.40 -14.63
N TYR A 142 8.02 -18.67 -14.43
CA TYR A 142 9.27 -19.05 -13.76
C TYR A 142 10.07 -20.16 -14.47
N SER A 143 9.75 -20.49 -15.72
CA SER A 143 10.40 -21.61 -16.43
C SER A 143 10.77 -21.31 -17.88
N THR A 144 11.65 -22.14 -18.44
CA THR A 144 12.07 -22.12 -19.86
C THR A 144 10.94 -22.35 -20.85
N ASP A 145 9.81 -22.90 -20.40
CA ASP A 145 8.62 -23.13 -21.23
C ASP A 145 7.78 -21.84 -21.37
N GLY A 146 8.05 -20.85 -20.52
CA GLY A 146 7.30 -19.60 -20.39
C GLY A 146 8.06 -18.36 -20.89
N ALA A 147 7.64 -17.20 -20.39
CA ALA A 147 8.25 -15.91 -20.68
C ALA A 147 8.65 -15.26 -19.36
N THR A 148 9.73 -15.77 -18.76
CA THR A 148 10.32 -15.18 -17.56
C THR A 148 10.72 -13.71 -17.81
N ALA A 149 10.80 -12.92 -16.75
CA ALA A 149 11.29 -11.55 -16.80
C ALA A 149 12.43 -11.35 -15.78
N PRO A 150 13.63 -11.94 -15.98
CA PRO A 150 14.66 -11.91 -14.96
C PRO A 150 15.17 -10.50 -14.68
N LEU A 151 15.12 -10.09 -13.41
CA LEU A 151 15.50 -8.75 -12.95
C LEU A 151 16.94 -8.39 -13.37
N ALA A 152 17.82 -9.38 -13.37
CA ALA A 152 19.24 -9.25 -13.72
C ALA A 152 19.47 -8.74 -15.15
N ILE A 153 18.57 -9.04 -16.10
CA ILE A 153 18.64 -8.55 -17.49
C ILE A 153 18.54 -7.02 -17.53
N GLY A 154 17.70 -6.43 -16.66
CA GLY A 154 17.58 -4.97 -16.53
C GLY A 154 18.86 -4.27 -16.06
N TYR A 155 19.83 -5.03 -15.53
CA TYR A 155 21.16 -4.58 -15.12
C TYR A 155 22.27 -5.07 -16.07
N GLY A 156 21.93 -5.67 -17.22
CA GLY A 156 22.88 -6.21 -18.20
C GLY A 156 23.44 -7.61 -17.87
N TYR A 157 22.97 -8.26 -16.80
CA TYR A 157 23.40 -9.61 -16.41
C TYR A 157 22.46 -10.67 -16.97
N TYR A 158 22.70 -11.05 -18.23
CA TYR A 158 22.00 -12.16 -18.89
C TYR A 158 22.37 -13.50 -18.24
N HIS A 159 21.40 -14.42 -18.12
CA HIS A 159 21.58 -15.76 -17.55
C HIS A 159 22.19 -15.79 -16.13
N PHE A 160 22.00 -14.73 -15.33
CA PHE A 160 22.53 -14.62 -13.96
C PHE A 160 22.02 -15.72 -13.02
N LEU A 161 20.78 -16.17 -13.22
CA LEU A 161 20.21 -17.35 -12.58
C LEU A 161 19.82 -18.36 -13.66
N PRO A 162 19.91 -19.67 -13.39
CA PRO A 162 19.37 -20.67 -14.29
C PRO A 162 17.85 -20.55 -14.34
N GLU A 163 17.29 -20.75 -15.51
CA GLU A 163 15.86 -20.98 -15.72
C GLU A 163 15.67 -22.48 -15.86
N PHE A 164 14.75 -23.07 -15.08
CA PHE A 164 14.49 -24.51 -15.11
C PHE A 164 13.24 -24.85 -15.94
N SER A 165 12.97 -26.12 -16.19
CA SER A 165 11.77 -26.58 -16.91
C SER A 165 10.47 -26.36 -16.13
N GLY A 166 9.33 -26.38 -16.82
CA GLY A 166 8.00 -26.17 -16.24
C GLY A 166 7.72 -27.01 -14.99
N SER A 167 8.08 -28.30 -15.01
CA SER A 167 7.90 -29.20 -13.87
C SER A 167 8.75 -28.82 -12.66
N VAL A 168 9.96 -28.27 -12.85
CA VAL A 168 10.80 -27.80 -11.74
C VAL A 168 10.26 -26.49 -11.17
N ALA A 169 9.78 -25.57 -12.02
CA ALA A 169 9.10 -24.36 -11.56
C ALA A 169 7.83 -24.69 -10.74
N ALA A 170 7.01 -25.63 -11.21
CA ALA A 170 5.86 -26.14 -10.47
C ALA A 170 6.27 -26.77 -9.13
N ALA A 171 7.31 -27.62 -9.12
CA ALA A 171 7.86 -28.24 -7.91
C ALA A 171 8.32 -27.19 -6.88
N LEU A 172 9.07 -26.17 -7.31
CA LEU A 172 9.52 -25.08 -6.45
C LEU A 172 8.35 -24.28 -5.88
N CYS A 173 7.37 -23.92 -6.71
CA CYS A 173 6.16 -23.22 -6.25
C CYS A 173 5.33 -24.07 -5.26
N THR A 174 5.19 -25.38 -5.48
CA THR A 174 4.52 -26.28 -4.53
C THR A 174 5.30 -26.40 -3.22
N LEU A 175 6.62 -26.57 -3.28
CA LEU A 175 7.49 -26.67 -2.11
C LEU A 175 7.49 -25.37 -1.29
N LEU A 176 7.39 -24.22 -1.96
CA LEU A 176 7.19 -22.92 -1.33
C LEU A 176 5.83 -22.83 -0.63
N LEU A 177 4.73 -23.26 -1.24
CA LEU A 177 3.41 -23.31 -0.60
C LEU A 177 3.42 -24.21 0.66
N PHE A 178 4.03 -25.39 0.57
CA PHE A 178 4.25 -26.27 1.72
C PHE A 178 5.08 -25.58 2.80
N GLY A 179 6.19 -24.94 2.42
CA GLY A 179 7.06 -24.18 3.32
C GLY A 179 6.32 -23.04 4.04
N MET A 180 5.44 -22.31 3.34
CA MET A 180 4.61 -21.26 3.92
C MET A 180 3.62 -21.81 4.95
N PHE A 181 2.94 -22.91 4.62
CA PHE A 181 2.01 -23.55 5.54
C PHE A 181 2.74 -24.08 6.79
N ALA A 182 3.85 -24.79 6.60
CA ALA A 182 4.70 -25.27 7.68
C ALA A 182 5.27 -24.14 8.54
N LEU A 183 5.70 -23.02 7.91
CA LEU A 183 6.12 -21.82 8.62
C LEU A 183 4.96 -21.21 9.44
N CYS A 184 3.75 -21.15 8.88
CA CYS A 184 2.56 -20.61 9.53
C CYS A 184 2.14 -21.41 10.78
N VAL A 185 2.22 -22.75 10.75
CA VAL A 185 1.98 -23.60 11.93
C VAL A 185 3.21 -23.73 12.84
N GLY A 186 4.36 -23.25 12.40
CA GLY A 186 5.63 -23.34 13.13
C GLY A 186 6.15 -24.76 13.24
N TRP A 187 6.13 -25.51 12.14
CA TRP A 187 6.74 -26.83 12.01
C TRP A 187 8.11 -26.69 11.33
N TRP A 188 9.16 -27.07 12.06
CA TRP A 188 10.56 -26.86 11.71
C TRP A 188 10.85 -25.41 11.27
N SER A 189 10.30 -24.46 12.02
CA SER A 189 10.08 -23.05 11.65
C SER A 189 11.28 -22.37 11.00
N ARG A 190 12.49 -22.60 11.52
CA ARG A 190 13.73 -21.99 11.00
C ARG A 190 14.10 -22.55 9.62
N LEU A 191 13.93 -23.86 9.40
CA LEU A 191 14.14 -24.46 8.07
C LEU A 191 13.03 -24.05 7.11
N SER A 192 11.78 -24.05 7.55
CA SER A 192 10.63 -23.61 6.75
C SER A 192 10.78 -22.14 6.29
N ALA A 193 11.27 -21.25 7.18
CA ALA A 193 11.61 -19.87 6.82
C ALA A 193 12.78 -19.77 5.85
N ALA A 194 13.86 -20.55 6.05
CA ALA A 194 15.01 -20.56 5.14
C ALA A 194 14.63 -21.08 3.74
N LEU A 195 13.84 -22.15 3.68
CA LEU A 195 13.28 -22.73 2.46
C LEU A 195 12.44 -21.70 1.70
N CYS A 196 11.50 -21.05 2.41
CA CYS A 196 10.70 -19.97 1.83
C CYS A 196 11.58 -18.81 1.34
N CYS A 197 12.58 -18.39 2.13
CA CYS A 197 13.48 -17.30 1.78
C CYS A 197 14.22 -17.58 0.47
N VAL A 198 14.82 -18.76 0.33
CA VAL A 198 15.58 -19.15 -0.86
C VAL A 198 14.68 -19.24 -2.08
N ILE A 199 13.59 -20.02 -2.02
CA ILE A 199 12.73 -20.26 -3.18
C ILE A 199 12.01 -18.97 -3.59
N TYR A 200 11.43 -18.23 -2.66
CA TYR A 200 10.70 -17.00 -2.98
C TYR A 200 11.61 -15.91 -3.56
N THR A 201 12.87 -15.82 -3.10
CA THR A 201 13.85 -14.88 -3.65
C THR A 201 14.24 -15.29 -5.07
N TYR A 202 14.52 -16.57 -5.31
CA TYR A 202 14.81 -17.09 -6.65
C TYR A 202 13.67 -16.80 -7.64
N LEU A 203 12.43 -17.15 -7.29
CA LEU A 203 11.25 -16.87 -8.15
C LEU A 203 11.02 -15.37 -8.36
N SER A 204 11.22 -14.54 -7.33
CA SER A 204 11.11 -13.07 -7.46
C SER A 204 12.18 -12.45 -8.37
N LEU A 205 13.36 -13.05 -8.45
CA LEU A 205 14.44 -12.61 -9.34
C LEU A 205 14.20 -13.01 -10.81
N LEU A 206 13.37 -14.03 -11.07
CA LEU A 206 12.88 -14.38 -12.41
C LEU A 206 11.65 -13.57 -12.86
N ASP A 207 11.00 -12.84 -11.94
CA ASP A 207 9.80 -12.05 -12.17
C ASP A 207 10.00 -10.60 -11.71
N ALA A 208 10.70 -9.83 -12.54
CA ALA A 208 10.95 -8.41 -12.32
C ALA A 208 9.66 -7.60 -12.20
N VAL A 209 8.61 -7.97 -12.94
CA VAL A 209 7.30 -7.28 -12.91
C VAL A 209 6.70 -7.35 -11.51
N SER A 210 6.74 -8.52 -10.88
CA SER A 210 6.34 -8.66 -9.48
C SER A 210 7.31 -7.97 -8.52
N THR A 211 8.61 -7.97 -8.78
CA THR A 211 9.58 -7.31 -7.89
C THR A 211 9.46 -5.78 -7.87
N MET A 212 8.94 -5.15 -8.94
CA MET A 212 8.64 -3.71 -8.97
C MET A 212 7.60 -3.26 -7.92
N THR A 213 6.80 -4.19 -7.38
CA THR A 213 5.82 -3.92 -6.31
C THR A 213 6.42 -3.76 -4.91
N LYS A 214 7.75 -3.89 -4.77
CA LYS A 214 8.58 -3.68 -3.55
C LYS A 214 8.36 -4.65 -2.40
N TYR A 215 7.16 -5.23 -2.22
CA TYR A 215 6.90 -6.11 -1.08
C TYR A 215 7.73 -7.40 -1.12
N SER A 216 8.11 -7.91 -2.31
CA SER A 216 8.94 -9.11 -2.43
C SER A 216 10.26 -8.98 -1.67
N VAL A 217 10.94 -7.84 -1.81
CA VAL A 217 12.18 -7.53 -1.09
C VAL A 217 11.97 -7.52 0.42
N ILE A 218 10.92 -6.84 0.91
CA ILE A 218 10.60 -6.79 2.35
C ILE A 218 10.37 -8.19 2.90
N VAL A 219 9.56 -8.98 2.19
CA VAL A 219 9.21 -10.35 2.57
C VAL A 219 10.43 -11.26 2.62
N THR A 220 11.33 -11.21 1.63
CA THR A 220 12.60 -11.95 1.66
C THR A 220 13.43 -11.62 2.90
N HIS A 221 13.56 -10.34 3.26
CA HIS A 221 14.32 -9.94 4.44
C HIS A 221 13.65 -10.40 5.75
N LEU A 222 12.32 -10.38 5.83
CA LEU A 222 11.59 -10.92 6.99
C LEU A 222 11.75 -12.44 7.10
N LEU A 223 11.70 -13.18 5.99
CA LEU A 223 11.92 -14.64 5.96
C LEU A 223 13.34 -15.00 6.41
N LEU A 224 14.35 -14.25 5.95
CA LEU A 224 15.74 -14.39 6.40
C LEU A 224 15.86 -14.15 7.91
N LEU A 225 15.30 -13.06 8.43
CA LEU A 225 15.30 -12.77 9.86
C LEU A 225 14.55 -13.83 10.67
N LEU A 226 13.42 -14.36 10.17
CA LEU A 226 12.69 -15.46 10.79
C LEU A 226 13.53 -16.74 10.87
N ALA A 227 14.23 -17.11 9.79
CA ALA A 227 15.10 -18.30 9.73
C ALA A 227 16.25 -18.27 10.76
N LEU A 228 16.75 -17.07 11.06
CA LEU A 228 17.81 -16.84 12.04
C LEU A 228 17.30 -16.62 13.47
N SER A 229 15.99 -16.61 13.70
CA SER A 229 15.34 -16.27 14.98
C SER A 229 14.71 -17.46 15.72
N PRO A 230 14.41 -17.33 17.03
CA PRO A 230 13.61 -18.29 17.78
C PRO A 230 12.09 -18.15 17.53
N CYS A 231 11.67 -17.81 16.30
CA CYS A 231 10.25 -17.62 15.95
C CYS A 231 9.36 -18.87 16.16
N GLY A 232 9.97 -20.05 16.22
CA GLY A 232 9.33 -21.33 16.53
C GLY A 232 9.28 -21.67 18.02
N ALA A 233 9.70 -20.80 18.94
CA ALA A 233 9.74 -21.13 20.37
C ALA A 233 8.40 -20.96 21.12
N VAL A 234 7.41 -20.30 20.51
CA VAL A 234 6.04 -20.17 21.05
C VAL A 234 4.99 -20.28 19.93
N TRP A 235 3.79 -20.76 20.29
CA TRP A 235 2.62 -20.90 19.40
C TRP A 235 2.92 -21.67 18.10
N SER A 236 3.63 -22.78 18.22
CA SER A 236 4.22 -23.55 17.11
C SER A 236 4.19 -25.04 17.41
N VAL A 237 4.23 -25.86 16.36
CA VAL A 237 4.49 -27.31 16.49
C VAL A 237 5.86 -27.55 17.14
N ASP A 238 6.87 -26.76 16.78
CA ASP A 238 8.21 -26.84 17.38
C ASP A 238 8.20 -26.67 18.91
N ALA A 239 7.39 -25.75 19.45
CA ALA A 239 7.28 -25.53 20.88
C ALA A 239 6.48 -26.62 21.61
N TRP A 240 5.55 -27.29 20.93
CA TRP A 240 4.85 -28.46 21.49
C TRP A 240 5.76 -29.69 21.56
N LEU A 241 6.66 -29.83 20.58
CA LEU A 241 7.64 -30.91 20.52
C LEU A 241 8.90 -30.64 21.38
N ALA A 242 9.12 -29.42 21.85
CA ALA A 242 10.28 -29.07 22.66
C ALA A 242 10.25 -29.80 24.03
N PRO A 243 11.39 -30.25 24.58
CA PRO A 243 11.41 -30.89 25.90
C PRO A 243 11.02 -29.86 26.97
N ARG A 244 10.16 -30.25 27.90
CA ARG A 244 9.81 -29.41 29.05
C ARG A 244 10.84 -29.61 30.15
N HIS A 245 11.38 -28.52 30.69
CA HIS A 245 12.26 -28.58 31.86
C HIS A 245 11.46 -29.01 33.10
N PRO A 246 11.94 -29.97 33.92
CA PRO A 246 11.24 -30.43 35.13
C PRO A 246 10.95 -29.29 36.12
N ASP A 247 11.88 -28.36 36.28
CA ASP A 247 11.79 -27.21 37.19
C ASP A 247 11.13 -25.97 36.54
N GLY A 248 10.67 -26.11 35.29
CA GLY A 248 10.09 -25.03 34.51
C GLY A 248 8.67 -24.69 34.92
N GLY A 249 8.51 -23.66 35.75
CA GLY A 249 7.21 -23.01 35.97
C GLY A 249 6.57 -22.51 34.65
N PRO A 250 5.29 -22.09 34.66
CA PRO A 250 4.49 -21.80 33.45
C PRO A 250 4.91 -20.54 32.66
N SER A 251 6.13 -20.05 32.85
CA SER A 251 6.69 -18.87 32.18
C SER A 251 7.15 -19.20 30.75
N PRO A 252 6.90 -18.32 29.77
CA PRO A 252 7.37 -18.51 28.40
C PRO A 252 8.91 -18.45 28.32
N PRO A 253 9.54 -19.20 27.40
CA PRO A 253 10.98 -19.10 27.16
C PRO A 253 11.34 -17.69 26.68
N ARG A 254 12.49 -17.18 27.11
CA ARG A 254 13.00 -15.83 26.77
C ARG A 254 14.21 -15.94 25.86
N PHE A 255 14.38 -14.97 24.98
CA PHE A 255 15.52 -14.87 24.07
C PHE A 255 15.89 -13.41 23.82
N ALA A 256 17.13 -13.15 23.41
CA ALA A 256 17.59 -11.84 22.98
C ALA A 256 16.69 -11.23 21.88
N ALA A 257 16.29 -9.96 22.07
CA ALA A 257 15.37 -9.24 21.19
C ALA A 257 15.92 -8.93 19.76
N TRP A 258 17.18 -9.26 19.46
CA TRP A 258 17.86 -8.79 18.24
C TRP A 258 17.12 -9.06 16.92
N PRO A 259 16.44 -10.21 16.68
CA PRO A 259 15.74 -10.43 15.42
C PRO A 259 14.53 -9.50 15.28
N ARG A 260 13.82 -9.25 16.39
CA ARG A 260 12.71 -8.29 16.46
C ARG A 260 13.23 -6.87 16.23
N ARG A 261 14.36 -6.49 16.84
CA ARG A 261 15.00 -5.17 16.60
C ARG A 261 15.39 -4.97 15.15
N LEU A 262 15.95 -5.99 14.49
CA LEU A 262 16.27 -5.89 13.06
C LEU A 262 15.03 -5.79 12.17
N MET A 263 13.91 -6.44 12.51
CA MET A 263 12.63 -6.24 11.79
C MET A 263 12.08 -4.81 11.97
N GLN A 264 12.16 -4.26 13.19
CA GLN A 264 11.78 -2.88 13.49
C GLN A 264 12.65 -1.85 12.74
N LEU A 265 13.96 -2.08 12.70
CA LEU A 265 14.91 -1.26 11.95
C LEU A 265 14.72 -1.38 10.44
N LEU A 266 14.51 -2.60 9.92
CA LEU A 266 14.24 -2.85 8.49
C LEU A 266 13.10 -1.98 7.98
N ILE A 267 11.94 -2.00 8.64
CA ILE A 267 10.79 -1.20 8.20
C ILE A 267 11.01 0.31 8.41
N GLY A 268 11.75 0.71 9.45
CA GLY A 268 12.17 2.09 9.65
C GLY A 268 13.07 2.60 8.51
N PHE A 269 14.07 1.83 8.10
CA PHE A 269 14.96 2.17 6.99
C PHE A 269 14.24 2.14 5.63
N ILE A 270 13.27 1.24 5.44
CA ILE A 270 12.41 1.22 4.24
C ILE A 270 11.64 2.54 4.12
N TYR A 271 11.00 3.02 5.20
CA TYR A 271 10.28 4.29 5.16
C TYR A 271 11.23 5.49 5.01
N PHE A 272 12.34 5.53 5.74
CA PHE A 272 13.35 6.59 5.62
C PHE A 272 13.91 6.69 4.19
N GLY A 273 14.28 5.55 3.59
CA GLY A 273 14.69 5.47 2.19
C GLY A 273 13.57 5.85 1.21
N ALA A 274 12.32 5.45 1.49
CA ALA A 274 11.18 5.86 0.68
C ALA A 274 10.97 7.39 0.71
N ALA A 275 11.10 8.03 1.87
CA ALA A 275 11.03 9.48 2.01
C ALA A 275 12.14 10.19 1.20
N ILE A 276 13.38 9.71 1.28
CA ILE A 276 14.50 10.22 0.47
C ILE A 276 14.18 10.11 -1.03
N THR A 277 13.66 8.97 -1.50
CA THR A 277 13.31 8.83 -2.92
C THR A 277 12.18 9.78 -3.35
N LYS A 278 11.19 10.04 -2.49
CA LYS A 278 10.10 10.99 -2.76
C LYS A 278 10.59 12.43 -2.82
N ILE A 279 11.48 12.85 -1.90
CA ILE A 279 12.09 14.19 -1.90
C ILE A 279 12.90 14.44 -3.17
N ASN A 280 13.57 13.40 -3.69
CA ASN A 280 14.29 13.47 -4.97
C ASN A 280 13.41 13.21 -6.21
N THR A 281 12.09 13.22 -6.07
CA THR A 281 11.12 13.06 -7.18
C THR A 281 10.23 14.31 -7.25
N PRO A 282 10.54 15.31 -8.11
CA PRO A 282 9.80 16.56 -8.19
C PRO A 282 8.28 16.36 -8.41
N GLU A 283 7.91 15.33 -9.17
CA GLU A 283 6.53 14.95 -9.50
C GLU A 283 5.76 14.41 -8.30
N PHE A 284 6.46 13.90 -7.28
CA PHE A 284 5.85 13.52 -6.01
C PHE A 284 5.58 14.76 -5.14
N LEU A 285 6.53 15.71 -5.10
CA LEU A 285 6.38 16.97 -4.35
C LEU A 285 5.31 17.88 -4.98
N SER A 286 5.20 17.90 -6.30
CA SER A 286 4.09 18.59 -6.99
C SER A 286 2.75 17.88 -6.80
N GLY A 287 2.75 16.60 -6.39
CA GLY A 287 1.56 15.76 -6.26
C GLY A 287 1.08 15.14 -7.57
N ASP A 288 1.72 15.43 -8.70
CA ASP A 288 1.34 14.91 -10.02
C ASP A 288 1.44 13.38 -10.09
N GLN A 289 2.57 12.82 -9.65
CA GLN A 289 2.78 11.37 -9.67
C GLN A 289 1.67 10.63 -8.90
N LEU A 290 1.28 11.16 -7.74
CA LEU A 290 0.23 10.57 -6.92
C LEU A 290 -1.15 10.76 -7.54
N HIS A 291 -1.41 11.93 -8.14
CA HIS A 291 -2.63 12.23 -8.89
C HIS A 291 -2.83 11.28 -10.10
N PHE A 292 -1.79 11.03 -10.90
CA PHE A 292 -1.86 10.09 -12.02
C PHE A 292 -2.05 8.65 -11.56
N TRP A 293 -1.34 8.19 -10.53
CA TRP A 293 -1.54 6.83 -10.01
C TRP A 293 -2.96 6.59 -9.49
N MET A 294 -3.59 7.59 -8.87
CA MET A 294 -4.98 7.54 -8.41
C MET A 294 -6.02 7.47 -9.55
N LEU A 295 -5.62 7.72 -10.79
CA LEU A 295 -6.45 7.59 -11.99
C LEU A 295 -6.24 6.24 -12.70
N THR A 296 -5.31 5.40 -12.24
CA THR A 296 -4.99 4.11 -12.87
C THR A 296 -5.37 2.92 -11.98
N HIS A 297 -5.99 1.90 -12.57
CA HIS A 297 -6.28 0.63 -11.89
C HIS A 297 -5.21 -0.45 -12.14
N ILE A 298 -3.95 -0.04 -12.39
CA ILE A 298 -2.86 -0.95 -12.78
C ILE A 298 -2.46 -1.94 -11.68
N ASN A 299 -2.60 -1.56 -10.40
CA ASN A 299 -2.33 -2.44 -9.26
C ASN A 299 -3.54 -3.32 -8.93
N PHE A 300 -4.66 -2.66 -8.64
CA PHE A 300 -5.97 -3.26 -8.39
C PHE A 300 -7.04 -2.17 -8.48
N ARG A 301 -8.31 -2.57 -8.64
CA ARG A 301 -9.43 -1.63 -8.63
C ARG A 301 -9.59 -0.98 -7.25
N HIS A 302 -9.56 0.35 -7.19
CA HIS A 302 -9.69 1.10 -5.93
C HIS A 302 -10.91 2.04 -5.93
N PRO A 303 -11.60 2.23 -4.79
CA PRO A 303 -12.86 2.99 -4.74
C PRO A 303 -12.71 4.52 -4.59
N ILE A 304 -11.58 5.04 -4.10
CA ILE A 304 -11.46 6.47 -3.71
C ILE A 304 -10.50 7.26 -4.60
N GLY A 305 -9.54 6.63 -5.28
CA GLY A 305 -8.50 7.31 -6.08
C GLY A 305 -9.06 8.32 -7.09
N GLU A 306 -9.98 7.88 -7.96
CA GLU A 306 -10.60 8.76 -8.98
C GLU A 306 -11.31 9.97 -8.36
N TRP A 307 -11.94 9.83 -7.19
CA TRP A 307 -12.62 10.93 -6.52
C TRP A 307 -11.63 11.89 -5.85
N LEU A 308 -10.58 11.37 -5.22
CA LEU A 308 -9.56 12.17 -4.57
C LEU A 308 -8.70 12.93 -5.59
N SER A 309 -8.52 12.38 -6.79
CA SER A 309 -7.82 13.04 -7.92
C SER A 309 -8.37 14.44 -8.23
N LEU A 310 -9.67 14.66 -8.01
CA LEU A 310 -10.34 15.95 -8.21
C LEU A 310 -9.81 17.07 -7.30
N TYR A 311 -9.07 16.75 -6.23
CA TYR A 311 -8.58 17.68 -5.21
C TYR A 311 -7.04 17.71 -5.14
N PRO A 312 -6.33 18.18 -6.19
CA PRO A 312 -4.87 18.05 -6.30
C PRO A 312 -4.08 18.75 -5.18
N ILE A 313 -4.61 19.83 -4.60
CA ILE A 313 -3.98 20.49 -3.43
C ILE A 313 -3.97 19.57 -2.20
N LEU A 314 -5.05 18.80 -1.99
CA LEU A 314 -5.13 17.84 -0.89
C LEU A 314 -4.16 16.66 -1.12
N ILE A 315 -4.01 16.21 -2.37
CA ILE A 315 -3.03 15.18 -2.77
C ILE A 315 -1.60 15.66 -2.47
N ARG A 316 -1.27 16.90 -2.83
CA ARG A 316 0.03 17.52 -2.53
C ARG A 316 0.29 17.61 -1.03
N ILE A 317 -0.66 18.11 -0.24
CA ILE A 317 -0.55 18.19 1.22
C ILE A 317 -0.34 16.79 1.83
N ALA A 318 -1.12 15.79 1.38
CA ALA A 318 -0.96 14.41 1.81
C ALA A 318 0.44 13.85 1.46
N GLY A 319 0.98 14.18 0.29
CA GLY A 319 2.35 13.84 -0.10
C GLY A 319 3.40 14.35 0.88
N TYR A 320 3.33 15.63 1.28
CA TYR A 320 4.22 16.20 2.30
C TYR A 320 4.04 15.56 3.69
N VAL A 321 2.79 15.32 4.12
CA VAL A 321 2.50 14.63 5.40
C VAL A 321 3.10 13.22 5.43
N VAL A 322 2.99 12.47 4.32
CA VAL A 322 3.59 11.14 4.18
C VAL A 322 5.11 11.21 4.25
N ILE A 323 5.76 12.15 3.56
CA ILE A 323 7.22 12.33 3.63
C ILE A 323 7.67 12.63 5.07
N VAL A 324 7.00 13.55 5.77
CA VAL A 324 7.35 13.89 7.16
C VAL A 324 7.16 12.70 8.09
N TRP A 325 6.07 11.94 7.95
CA TRP A 325 5.85 10.73 8.73
C TRP A 325 6.88 9.64 8.43
N GLU A 326 7.15 9.33 7.16
CA GLU A 326 8.15 8.33 6.77
C GLU A 326 9.57 8.69 7.25
N MET A 327 9.96 9.96 7.15
CA MET A 327 11.25 10.47 7.61
C MET A 327 11.40 10.41 9.13
N THR A 328 10.33 10.71 9.88
CA THR A 328 10.36 10.75 11.35
C THR A 328 10.06 9.40 12.02
N PHE A 329 9.46 8.44 11.30
CA PHE A 329 9.06 7.12 11.82
C PHE A 329 10.19 6.43 12.57
N ILE A 330 11.37 6.31 11.94
CA ILE A 330 12.51 5.59 12.51
C ILE A 330 13.05 6.21 13.80
N PHE A 331 12.78 7.48 14.07
CA PHE A 331 13.20 8.16 15.30
C PHE A 331 12.10 8.13 16.38
N LEU A 332 10.84 8.37 15.98
CA LEU A 332 9.72 8.50 16.93
C LEU A 332 9.17 7.16 17.43
N VAL A 333 9.28 6.08 16.64
CA VAL A 333 8.65 4.78 16.97
C VAL A 333 9.25 4.11 18.22
N TRP A 334 10.46 4.50 18.64
CA TRP A 334 11.11 3.98 19.86
C TRP A 334 10.57 4.61 21.15
N ASN A 335 9.96 5.80 21.07
CA ASN A 335 9.41 6.47 22.23
C ASN A 335 8.04 5.89 22.58
N ARG A 336 7.88 5.37 23.81
CA ARG A 336 6.64 4.72 24.29
C ARG A 336 5.38 5.59 24.13
N LEU A 337 5.49 6.92 24.22
CA LEU A 337 4.38 7.86 24.04
C LEU A 337 4.00 8.04 22.56
N TYR A 338 4.98 8.17 21.67
CA TYR A 338 4.73 8.44 20.24
C TYR A 338 4.49 7.18 19.40
N ARG A 339 5.06 6.04 19.81
CA ARG A 339 4.93 4.73 19.14
C ARG A 339 3.50 4.39 18.70
N PRO A 340 2.46 4.41 19.56
CA PRO A 340 1.10 4.06 19.12
C PRO A 340 0.56 5.01 18.03
N TRP A 341 0.84 6.31 18.12
CA TRP A 341 0.40 7.31 17.14
C TRP A 341 1.13 7.15 15.79
N VAL A 342 2.44 6.92 15.83
CA VAL A 342 3.27 6.72 14.63
C VAL A 342 2.90 5.42 13.91
N LEU A 343 2.60 4.35 14.65
CA LEU A 343 2.07 3.10 14.08
C LEU A 343 0.64 3.26 13.55
N ALA A 344 -0.24 3.96 14.26
CA ALA A 344 -1.61 4.24 13.81
C ALA A 344 -1.64 5.08 12.52
N ALA A 345 -0.77 6.11 12.42
CA ALA A 345 -0.57 6.87 11.20
C ALA A 345 -0.08 5.99 10.04
N GLY A 346 0.80 5.02 10.33
CA GLY A 346 1.23 4.01 9.36
C GLY A 346 0.12 3.07 8.90
N VAL A 347 -0.73 2.61 9.82
CA VAL A 347 -1.93 1.81 9.49
C VAL A 347 -2.90 2.61 8.62
N LEU A 348 -3.15 3.88 8.96
CA LEU A 348 -4.00 4.75 8.15
C LEU A 348 -3.40 5.03 6.76
N PHE A 349 -2.09 5.30 6.67
CA PHE A 349 -1.38 5.49 5.40
C PHE A 349 -1.52 4.27 4.48
N HIS A 350 -1.24 3.09 5.01
CA HIS A 350 -1.33 1.84 4.25
C HIS A 350 -2.77 1.52 3.85
N LEU A 351 -3.76 1.75 4.72
CA LEU A 351 -5.18 1.66 4.37
C LEU A 351 -5.55 2.64 3.24
N MET A 352 -5.05 3.88 3.30
CA MET A 352 -5.29 4.86 2.23
C MET A 352 -4.64 4.45 0.91
N THR A 353 -3.48 3.80 0.91
CA THR A 353 -2.88 3.28 -0.34
C THR A 353 -3.63 2.07 -0.93
N VAL A 354 -4.29 1.25 -0.11
CA VAL A 354 -5.30 0.29 -0.61
C VAL A 354 -6.44 1.04 -1.30
N LEU A 355 -7.06 1.99 -0.60
CA LEU A 355 -8.30 2.65 -1.03
C LEU A 355 -8.12 3.64 -2.20
N THR A 356 -6.91 4.15 -2.43
CA THR A 356 -6.63 5.16 -3.46
C THR A 356 -5.68 4.72 -4.57
N LEU A 357 -4.87 3.68 -4.37
CA LEU A 357 -3.87 3.20 -5.35
C LEU A 357 -3.99 1.69 -5.67
N GLY A 358 -4.89 0.96 -5.00
CA GLY A 358 -5.07 -0.48 -5.23
C GLY A 358 -3.91 -1.34 -4.75
N LEU A 359 -3.02 -0.82 -3.88
CA LEU A 359 -1.90 -1.60 -3.36
C LEU A 359 -2.40 -2.60 -2.32
N MET A 360 -2.63 -3.86 -2.70
CA MET A 360 -3.18 -4.88 -1.78
C MET A 360 -2.10 -5.53 -0.90
N ILE A 361 -1.10 -6.17 -1.51
CA ILE A 361 -0.12 -7.00 -0.78
C ILE A 361 0.89 -6.17 0.01
N PHE A 362 1.31 -5.01 -0.50
CA PHE A 362 2.31 -4.15 0.16
C PHE A 362 1.86 -3.64 1.54
N PRO A 363 0.66 -3.04 1.72
CA PRO A 363 0.06 -2.75 3.02
C PRO A 363 0.01 -3.95 3.97
N LEU A 364 -0.46 -5.11 3.50
CA LEU A 364 -0.55 -6.32 4.32
C LEU A 364 0.83 -6.79 4.79
N THR A 365 1.85 -6.78 3.93
CA THR A 365 3.25 -7.03 4.31
C THR A 365 3.72 -6.03 5.38
N CYS A 366 3.48 -4.74 5.19
CA CYS A 366 3.86 -3.71 6.17
C CYS A 366 3.16 -3.90 7.54
N TYR A 367 1.92 -4.38 7.56
CA TYR A 367 1.23 -4.74 8.82
C TYR A 367 1.90 -5.90 9.53
N THR A 368 2.45 -6.88 8.80
CA THR A 368 3.24 -7.94 9.45
C THR A 368 4.49 -7.36 10.14
N CYS A 369 5.17 -6.39 9.53
CA CYS A 369 6.27 -5.66 10.19
C CYS A 369 5.80 -4.95 11.47
N TYR A 370 4.60 -4.37 11.49
CA TYR A 370 4.07 -3.69 12.67
C TYR A 370 3.81 -4.62 13.87
N LEU A 371 3.54 -5.91 13.64
CA LEU A 371 3.45 -6.91 14.72
C LEU A 371 4.76 -7.02 15.49
N SER A 372 5.92 -6.73 14.87
CA SER A 372 7.21 -6.70 15.56
C SER A 372 7.31 -5.57 16.59
N PHE A 373 6.45 -4.54 16.58
CA PHE A 373 6.48 -3.47 17.58
C PHE A 373 5.69 -3.79 18.86
N LEU A 374 4.80 -4.77 18.85
CA LEU A 374 4.04 -5.19 20.04
C LEU A 374 4.98 -5.65 21.15
N GLU A 375 4.76 -5.15 22.37
CA GLU A 375 5.44 -5.57 23.59
C GLU A 375 4.66 -6.70 24.32
N PRO A 376 5.30 -7.47 25.22
CA PRO A 376 4.62 -8.51 25.98
C PRO A 376 3.39 -8.01 26.76
N GLU A 377 3.45 -6.76 27.24
CA GLU A 377 2.36 -6.06 27.94
C GLU A 377 1.18 -5.79 27.01
N ASP A 378 1.43 -5.36 25.78
CA ASP A 378 0.39 -5.12 24.76
C ASP A 378 -0.36 -6.43 24.48
N ILE A 379 0.39 -7.54 24.34
CA ILE A 379 -0.16 -8.88 24.07
C ILE A 379 -0.94 -9.41 25.28
N ALA A 380 -0.48 -9.15 26.50
CA ALA A 380 -1.24 -9.47 27.72
C ALA A 380 -2.56 -8.69 27.78
N GLN A 381 -2.54 -7.38 27.47
CA GLN A 381 -3.75 -6.55 27.40
C GLN A 381 -4.71 -7.06 26.32
N MET A 382 -4.23 -7.32 25.10
CA MET A 382 -5.01 -7.92 24.01
C MET A 382 -5.67 -9.24 24.44
N ARG A 383 -4.94 -10.12 25.16
CA ARG A 383 -5.49 -11.37 25.70
C ARG A 383 -6.61 -11.13 26.71
N THR A 384 -6.47 -10.14 27.61
CA THR A 384 -7.55 -9.83 28.58
C THR A 384 -8.78 -9.22 27.91
N MET A 385 -8.59 -8.33 26.93
CA MET A 385 -9.66 -7.77 26.11
C MET A 385 -10.38 -8.87 25.32
N TRP A 386 -9.63 -9.75 24.67
CA TRP A 386 -10.19 -10.88 23.93
C TRP A 386 -11.03 -11.78 24.84
N ARG A 387 -10.55 -12.15 26.03
CA ARG A 387 -11.33 -12.96 26.99
C ARG A 387 -12.65 -12.27 27.39
N ARG A 388 -12.63 -10.95 27.64
CA ARG A 388 -13.85 -10.18 27.95
C ARG A 388 -14.85 -10.12 26.78
N LEU A 389 -14.35 -10.07 25.54
CA LEU A 389 -15.19 -10.09 24.34
C LEU A 389 -15.74 -11.50 24.08
N SER A 390 -14.90 -12.54 24.20
CA SER A 390 -15.28 -13.92 23.96
C SER A 390 -16.22 -14.49 25.04
N ALA A 391 -16.21 -13.94 26.25
CA ALA A 391 -17.20 -14.26 27.28
C ALA A 391 -18.65 -13.94 26.88
N ARG A 392 -18.85 -13.16 25.80
CA ARG A 392 -20.16 -12.93 25.17
C ARG A 392 -20.57 -14.06 24.21
N TRP A 393 -19.70 -15.03 23.96
CA TRP A 393 -19.88 -16.10 22.98
C TRP A 393 -19.47 -17.46 23.57
N PRO A 394 -20.38 -18.20 24.24
CA PRO A 394 -20.02 -19.39 25.03
C PRO A 394 -19.37 -20.51 24.21
N LEU A 395 -19.65 -20.59 22.90
CA LEU A 395 -18.96 -21.50 21.98
C LEU A 395 -17.44 -21.24 21.91
N TRP A 396 -17.02 -19.97 21.92
CA TRP A 396 -15.59 -19.64 21.89
C TRP A 396 -14.91 -19.95 23.23
N GLU A 397 -15.59 -19.72 24.36
CA GLU A 397 -15.05 -20.10 25.67
C GLU A 397 -14.87 -21.62 25.78
N ALA A 398 -15.84 -22.42 25.31
CA ALA A 398 -15.72 -23.87 25.29
C ALA A 398 -14.56 -24.37 24.41
N LEU A 399 -14.36 -23.78 23.22
CA LEU A 399 -13.24 -24.09 22.33
C LEU A 399 -11.90 -23.66 22.94
N ALA A 400 -11.81 -22.45 23.49
CA ALA A 400 -10.61 -21.93 24.14
C ALA A 400 -10.25 -22.76 25.39
N ALA A 401 -11.24 -23.16 26.20
CA ALA A 401 -11.03 -24.04 27.34
C ALA A 401 -10.47 -25.40 26.91
N ARG A 402 -11.09 -26.07 25.92
CA ARG A 402 -10.57 -27.32 25.33
C ARG A 402 -9.14 -27.16 24.80
N TRP A 403 -8.85 -26.08 24.08
CA TRP A 403 -7.51 -25.82 23.54
C TRP A 403 -6.47 -25.59 24.65
N THR A 404 -6.80 -24.77 25.66
CA THR A 404 -5.90 -24.54 26.80
C THR A 404 -5.64 -25.83 27.58
N GLY A 405 -6.66 -26.62 27.90
CA GLY A 405 -6.51 -27.91 28.58
C GLY A 405 -5.69 -28.93 27.77
N TRP A 406 -5.85 -28.96 26.44
CA TRP A 406 -5.02 -29.81 25.57
C TRP A 406 -3.55 -29.34 25.56
N SER A 407 -3.30 -28.03 25.44
CA SER A 407 -1.94 -27.46 25.45
C SER A 407 -1.24 -27.57 26.82
N ALA A 408 -2.01 -27.51 27.90
CA ALA A 408 -1.53 -27.65 29.28
C ALA A 408 -1.45 -29.12 29.74
N SER A 409 -1.82 -30.08 28.88
CA SER A 409 -1.66 -31.50 29.17
C SER A 409 -0.17 -31.81 29.43
N PRO A 410 0.17 -32.51 30.54
CA PRO A 410 1.56 -32.82 30.90
C PRO A 410 2.21 -33.90 30.01
N ARG A 411 1.59 -34.24 28.87
CA ARG A 411 2.19 -35.10 27.85
C ARG A 411 3.48 -34.48 27.35
N ASP A 412 4.60 -35.17 27.55
CA ASP A 412 5.84 -34.85 26.86
C ASP A 412 5.77 -35.40 25.42
N TRP A 413 5.83 -34.50 24.44
CA TRP A 413 5.87 -34.84 23.03
C TRP A 413 7.30 -34.82 22.47
N SER A 414 8.35 -34.69 23.31
CA SER A 414 9.75 -34.69 22.90
C SER A 414 10.14 -35.92 22.07
N ALA A 415 9.60 -37.09 22.39
CA ALA A 415 9.76 -38.32 21.62
C ALA A 415 9.32 -38.18 20.15
N TRP A 416 8.36 -37.29 19.86
CA TRP A 416 7.85 -37.05 18.51
C TRP A 416 8.71 -36.08 17.69
N GLN A 417 9.77 -35.46 18.24
CA GLN A 417 10.65 -34.55 17.48
C GLN A 417 11.26 -35.20 16.23
N ARG A 418 11.81 -36.40 16.37
CA ARG A 418 12.45 -37.14 15.26
C ARG A 418 11.43 -37.55 14.19
N PRO A 419 10.32 -38.25 14.50
CA PRO A 419 9.33 -38.60 13.48
C PRO A 419 8.63 -37.36 12.88
N ALA A 420 8.45 -36.26 13.63
CA ALA A 420 7.91 -35.02 13.06
C ALA A 420 8.86 -34.37 12.04
N ARG A 421 10.19 -34.43 12.24
CA ARG A 421 11.16 -33.95 11.23
C ARG A 421 11.25 -34.89 10.02
N ALA A 422 11.19 -36.21 10.23
CA ALA A 422 11.10 -37.16 9.13
C ALA A 422 9.81 -36.96 8.31
N GLY A 423 8.68 -36.76 9.00
CA GLY A 423 7.39 -36.43 8.40
C GLY A 423 7.38 -35.11 7.62
N PHE A 424 8.17 -34.11 8.05
CA PHE A 424 8.32 -32.86 7.29
C PHE A 424 8.96 -33.10 5.92
N VAL A 425 10.05 -33.87 5.88
CA VAL A 425 10.76 -34.20 4.62
C VAL A 425 9.89 -35.09 3.74
N ALA A 426 9.28 -36.14 4.30
CA ALA A 426 8.43 -37.07 3.58
C ALA A 426 7.17 -36.38 3.01
N LEU A 427 6.49 -35.55 3.80
CA LEU A 427 5.31 -34.81 3.35
C LEU A 427 5.68 -33.70 2.37
N GLY A 428 6.80 -32.99 2.57
CA GLY A 428 7.29 -32.00 1.62
C GLY A 428 7.59 -32.62 0.25
N ALA A 429 8.25 -33.79 0.21
CA ALA A 429 8.50 -34.54 -1.01
C ALA A 429 7.20 -35.03 -1.66
N LEU A 430 6.28 -35.61 -0.88
CA LEU A 430 4.98 -36.11 -1.36
C LEU A 430 4.10 -34.99 -1.93
N VAL A 431 4.01 -33.85 -1.23
CA VAL A 431 3.24 -32.69 -1.67
C VAL A 431 3.85 -32.09 -2.93
N THR A 432 5.19 -31.99 -3.00
CA THR A 432 5.90 -31.51 -4.20
C THR A 432 5.66 -32.42 -5.40
N ALA A 433 5.78 -33.74 -5.23
CA ALA A 433 5.50 -34.72 -6.29
C ALA A 433 4.03 -34.68 -6.72
N GLY A 434 3.09 -34.56 -5.77
CA GLY A 434 1.66 -34.39 -6.04
C GLY A 434 1.34 -33.08 -6.78
N GLY A 435 2.07 -31.99 -6.49
CA GLY A 435 1.96 -30.73 -7.22
C GLY A 435 2.44 -30.84 -8.66
N VAL A 436 3.60 -31.48 -8.89
CA VAL A 436 4.08 -31.76 -10.26
C VAL A 436 3.11 -32.67 -11.01
N ALA A 437 2.57 -33.70 -10.36
CA ALA A 437 1.54 -34.55 -10.95
C ALA A 437 0.25 -33.77 -11.29
N LEU A 438 -0.19 -32.85 -10.42
CA LEU A 438 -1.35 -32.00 -10.68
C LEU A 438 -1.12 -31.06 -11.85
N GLU A 439 0.03 -30.40 -11.94
CA GLU A 439 0.42 -29.57 -13.10
C GLU A 439 0.49 -30.41 -14.38
N TYR A 440 1.07 -31.61 -14.30
CA TYR A 440 1.11 -32.57 -15.39
C TYR A 440 -0.30 -32.93 -15.88
N HIS A 441 -1.23 -33.20 -14.97
CA HIS A 441 -2.64 -33.51 -15.27
C HIS A 441 -3.47 -32.32 -15.77
N LEU A 442 -3.16 -31.09 -15.35
CA LEU A 442 -3.87 -29.90 -15.81
C LEU A 442 -3.61 -29.60 -17.30
N ASP A 443 -2.42 -29.95 -17.80
CA ASP A 443 -1.99 -29.87 -19.21
C ASP A 443 -2.58 -28.67 -19.98
N LEU A 444 -2.34 -27.46 -19.44
CA LEU A 444 -2.92 -26.20 -19.95
C LEU A 444 -2.66 -25.96 -21.44
N TYR A 445 -1.56 -26.51 -21.97
CA TYR A 445 -1.15 -26.40 -23.38
C TYR A 445 -1.49 -27.62 -24.24
N GLY A 446 -2.08 -28.66 -23.65
CA GLY A 446 -2.45 -29.89 -24.35
C GLY A 446 -1.23 -30.66 -24.86
N GLU A 447 -0.07 -30.50 -24.24
CA GLU A 447 1.18 -31.12 -24.69
C GLU A 447 1.15 -32.64 -24.65
N ARG A 448 0.30 -33.18 -23.77
CA ARG A 448 0.22 -34.61 -23.42
C ARG A 448 -1.05 -35.25 -23.97
N ARG A 449 -1.81 -34.52 -24.79
CA ARG A 449 -3.01 -35.01 -25.48
C ARG A 449 -2.64 -35.92 -26.66
N PRO A 450 -3.43 -36.97 -26.95
CA PRO A 450 -3.25 -37.80 -28.15
C PRO A 450 -3.34 -37.01 -29.46
N GLU A 451 -4.11 -35.92 -29.46
CA GLU A 451 -4.29 -35.04 -30.63
C GLU A 451 -3.13 -34.03 -30.81
N GLY A 452 -2.15 -34.02 -29.89
CA GLY A 452 -1.08 -33.03 -29.81
C GLY A 452 -1.49 -31.72 -29.13
N ARG A 453 -0.52 -30.79 -29.07
CA ARG A 453 -0.68 -29.44 -28.48
C ARG A 453 -1.91 -28.72 -29.04
N TYR A 454 -2.57 -27.90 -28.21
CA TYR A 454 -3.67 -27.06 -28.69
C TYR A 454 -3.22 -26.21 -29.88
N GLN A 455 -3.95 -26.29 -31.00
CA GLN A 455 -3.69 -25.44 -32.15
C GLN A 455 -3.94 -23.98 -31.77
N LEU A 456 -2.90 -23.15 -31.88
CA LEU A 456 -3.03 -21.72 -31.71
C LEU A 456 -3.98 -21.18 -32.79
N LYS A 457 -5.03 -20.50 -32.36
CA LYS A 457 -5.93 -19.81 -33.30
C LYS A 457 -5.15 -18.63 -33.89
N PRO A 458 -5.12 -18.46 -35.23
CA PRO A 458 -4.52 -17.27 -35.81
C PRO A 458 -5.24 -16.04 -35.25
N ILE A 459 -4.47 -15.07 -34.76
CA ILE A 459 -5.03 -13.76 -34.44
C ILE A 459 -5.51 -13.09 -35.73
N ASP A 460 -6.57 -12.30 -35.61
CA ASP A 460 -7.07 -11.52 -36.74
C ASP A 460 -5.96 -10.66 -37.36
N ALA A 461 -5.92 -10.59 -38.69
CA ALA A 461 -4.83 -9.94 -39.41
C ALA A 461 -4.79 -8.42 -39.16
N GLU A 462 -5.94 -7.80 -38.92
CA GLU A 462 -6.01 -6.39 -38.53
C GLU A 462 -5.47 -6.19 -37.11
N LEU A 463 -5.83 -7.06 -36.17
CA LEU A 463 -5.25 -7.06 -34.81
C LEU A 463 -3.73 -7.28 -34.84
N ALA A 464 -3.23 -8.22 -35.63
CA ALA A 464 -1.80 -8.45 -35.81
C ALA A 464 -1.09 -7.20 -36.36
N ALA A 465 -1.64 -6.58 -37.40
CA ALA A 465 -1.12 -5.35 -37.96
C ALA A 465 -1.13 -4.18 -36.96
N ARG A 466 -2.16 -4.08 -36.09
CA ARG A 466 -2.23 -3.08 -35.01
C ARG A 466 -1.18 -3.32 -33.92
N LEU A 467 -0.93 -4.58 -33.53
CA LEU A 467 0.08 -4.94 -32.51
C LEU A 467 1.53 -4.75 -33.02
N LEU A 468 1.75 -4.93 -34.32
CA LEU A 468 3.05 -4.74 -34.98
C LEU A 468 3.24 -3.33 -35.56
N ALA A 469 2.22 -2.46 -35.48
CA ALA A 469 2.32 -1.09 -35.94
C ALA A 469 3.39 -0.33 -35.14
N PRO A 470 4.12 0.62 -35.77
CA PRO A 470 4.96 1.53 -35.02
C PRO A 470 4.10 2.29 -33.99
N PRO A 471 4.66 2.66 -32.82
CA PRO A 471 3.93 3.44 -31.81
C PRO A 471 3.28 4.67 -32.46
N GLN A 472 1.96 4.79 -32.30
CA GLN A 472 1.24 5.95 -32.82
C GLN A 472 1.68 7.20 -32.08
N GLU A 473 1.88 8.30 -32.81
CA GLU A 473 2.09 9.61 -32.19
C GLU A 473 0.90 9.96 -31.29
N ILE A 474 1.19 10.39 -30.07
CA ILE A 474 0.15 10.85 -29.13
C ILE A 474 -0.54 12.05 -29.78
N ARG A 475 -1.86 11.96 -29.99
CA ARG A 475 -2.63 13.04 -30.61
C ARG A 475 -2.51 14.30 -29.76
N GLU A 476 -2.42 15.48 -30.38
CA GLU A 476 -2.32 16.77 -29.66
C GLU A 476 -3.31 16.89 -28.48
N VAL A 477 -4.55 16.46 -28.67
CA VAL A 477 -5.59 16.50 -27.62
C VAL A 477 -5.31 15.56 -26.44
N ASP A 478 -4.66 14.41 -26.66
CA ASP A 478 -4.36 13.43 -25.60
C ASP A 478 -3.18 13.88 -24.72
N LYS A 479 -2.38 14.86 -25.18
CA LYS A 479 -1.31 15.48 -24.38
C LYS A 479 -1.87 16.36 -23.25
N PHE A 480 -3.16 16.74 -23.33
CA PHE A 480 -3.84 17.60 -22.37
C PHE A 480 -4.76 16.78 -21.47
N PHE A 481 -4.43 16.69 -20.18
CA PHE A 481 -5.28 16.05 -19.19
C PHE A 481 -6.54 16.88 -18.88
N ALA A 482 -6.34 18.18 -18.62
CA ALA A 482 -7.41 19.08 -18.23
C ALA A 482 -7.07 20.54 -18.54
N VAL A 483 -8.10 21.36 -18.65
CA VAL A 483 -7.96 22.82 -18.65
C VAL A 483 -8.93 23.40 -17.63
N ASP A 484 -8.38 24.11 -16.65
CA ASP A 484 -9.14 24.76 -15.58
C ASP A 484 -8.93 26.28 -15.59
N THR A 485 -9.91 27.01 -15.05
CA THR A 485 -9.90 28.48 -15.00
C THR A 485 -10.17 28.95 -13.58
N GLY A 486 -9.49 30.00 -13.14
CA GLY A 486 -9.53 30.53 -11.78
C GLY A 486 -8.77 31.84 -11.64
N THR A 487 -8.45 32.28 -10.42
CA THR A 487 -7.72 33.55 -10.19
C THR A 487 -6.54 33.43 -9.23
N MET A 488 -6.43 32.32 -8.51
CA MET A 488 -5.45 32.10 -7.45
C MET A 488 -4.71 30.79 -7.68
N LEU A 489 -3.40 30.82 -7.52
CA LEU A 489 -2.54 29.63 -7.49
C LEU A 489 -2.09 29.34 -6.05
N ALA A 490 -1.96 28.05 -5.71
CA ALA A 490 -1.31 27.56 -4.50
C ALA A 490 -0.01 26.85 -4.91
N GLY A 491 1.10 27.58 -4.90
CA GLY A 491 2.29 27.21 -5.68
C GLY A 491 1.99 27.33 -7.17
N ASP A 492 2.15 26.25 -7.91
CA ASP A 492 1.82 26.10 -9.33
C ASP A 492 0.41 25.52 -9.60
N LEU A 493 -0.34 25.07 -8.57
CA LEU A 493 -1.68 24.49 -8.72
C LEU A 493 -2.78 25.56 -8.69
N LEU A 494 -3.80 25.43 -9.56
CA LEU A 494 -4.98 26.30 -9.49
C LEU A 494 -5.82 26.02 -8.23
N ALA A 495 -5.94 27.03 -7.36
CA ALA A 495 -6.58 26.89 -6.05
C ALA A 495 -8.10 27.14 -6.05
N ASN A 496 -8.62 27.90 -7.02
CA ASN A 496 -10.04 28.24 -7.11
C ASN A 496 -10.60 28.05 -8.53
N ARG A 497 -11.09 26.85 -8.85
CA ARG A 497 -11.80 26.60 -10.11
C ARG A 497 -13.09 27.43 -10.19
N ARG A 498 -13.20 28.35 -11.14
CA ARG A 498 -14.39 29.18 -11.40
C ARG A 498 -14.47 29.63 -12.86
N LYS A 499 -15.69 29.83 -13.36
CA LYS A 499 -15.96 30.23 -14.75
C LYS A 499 -16.39 31.70 -14.91
N VAL A 500 -16.67 32.38 -13.80
CA VAL A 500 -17.14 33.78 -13.78
C VAL A 500 -16.01 34.69 -13.29
N PHE A 501 -15.85 35.84 -13.93
CA PHE A 501 -14.80 36.82 -13.68
C PHE A 501 -15.38 38.24 -13.70
N ARG A 502 -14.93 39.09 -12.79
CA ARG A 502 -15.27 40.51 -12.73
C ARG A 502 -14.18 41.37 -13.37
N HIS A 503 -14.51 42.61 -13.71
CA HIS A 503 -13.50 43.63 -13.99
C HIS A 503 -12.56 43.82 -12.79
N GLY A 504 -11.30 44.14 -13.07
CA GLY A 504 -10.22 44.24 -12.07
C GLY A 504 -9.64 42.90 -11.61
N GLU A 505 -10.29 41.76 -11.89
CA GLU A 505 -9.76 40.43 -11.55
C GLU A 505 -8.77 39.90 -12.61
N LYS A 506 -8.00 38.88 -12.24
CA LYS A 506 -7.04 38.22 -13.12
C LYS A 506 -7.51 36.81 -13.45
N LEU A 507 -7.87 36.55 -14.70
CA LEU A 507 -8.14 35.21 -15.20
C LEU A 507 -6.82 34.45 -15.32
N ILE A 508 -6.75 33.30 -14.66
CA ILE A 508 -5.70 32.28 -14.84
C ILE A 508 -6.35 31.08 -15.50
N ALA A 509 -5.83 30.69 -16.65
CA ALA A 509 -6.15 29.47 -17.37
C ALA A 509 -4.97 28.49 -17.24
N GLN A 510 -5.19 27.38 -16.54
CA GLN A 510 -4.20 26.34 -16.30
C GLN A 510 -4.48 25.14 -17.20
N CYS A 511 -3.53 24.79 -18.07
CA CYS A 511 -3.48 23.50 -18.72
C CYS A 511 -2.74 22.53 -17.80
N THR A 512 -3.32 21.35 -17.57
CA THR A 512 -2.66 20.19 -16.98
C THR A 512 -2.39 19.20 -18.11
N LEU A 513 -1.17 18.69 -18.18
CA LEU A 513 -0.66 17.91 -19.30
C LEU A 513 -0.27 16.48 -18.87
N ILE A 514 -0.17 15.58 -19.84
CA ILE A 514 0.20 14.17 -19.65
C ILE A 514 1.58 13.94 -20.28
N PRO A 515 2.67 13.93 -19.49
CA PRO A 515 3.96 13.50 -19.99
C PRO A 515 4.04 11.96 -20.10
N PRO A 516 4.90 11.43 -20.99
CA PRO A 516 5.82 12.17 -21.85
C PRO A 516 5.11 12.80 -23.06
N HIS A 517 5.40 14.07 -23.30
CA HIS A 517 5.15 14.77 -24.56
C HIS A 517 6.45 15.45 -25.02
N GLU A 518 6.49 15.92 -26.26
CA GLU A 518 7.62 16.73 -26.75
C GLU A 518 7.62 18.15 -26.18
N ASP A 519 8.70 18.89 -26.44
CA ASP A 519 8.72 20.33 -26.17
C ASP A 519 7.79 21.01 -27.19
N MET A 520 6.75 21.68 -26.72
CA MET A 520 5.63 22.16 -27.55
C MET A 520 5.33 23.64 -27.33
N TRP A 521 4.75 24.28 -28.34
CA TRP A 521 4.20 25.63 -28.21
C TRP A 521 2.68 25.54 -28.02
N VAL A 522 2.21 25.93 -26.83
CA VAL A 522 0.78 25.95 -26.49
C VAL A 522 0.28 27.37 -26.50
N GLU A 523 -0.81 27.62 -27.22
CA GLU A 523 -1.51 28.89 -27.23
C GLU A 523 -2.84 28.79 -26.49
N CYS A 524 -3.14 29.81 -25.69
CA CYS A 524 -4.48 30.13 -25.25
C CYS A 524 -4.93 31.37 -26.02
N LYS A 525 -6.15 31.36 -26.55
CA LYS A 525 -6.77 32.47 -27.29
C LYS A 525 -8.11 32.79 -26.65
N ILE A 526 -8.35 34.05 -26.33
CA ILE A 526 -9.66 34.51 -25.84
C ILE A 526 -10.47 35.11 -27.00
N ARG A 527 -11.70 34.63 -27.16
CA ARG A 527 -12.66 35.06 -28.17
C ARG A 527 -13.91 35.67 -27.54
N ASP A 528 -14.43 36.71 -28.19
CA ASP A 528 -15.66 37.43 -27.80
C ASP A 528 -16.93 36.60 -28.08
N PRO A 529 -18.13 37.10 -27.71
CA PRO A 529 -19.40 36.42 -28.04
C PRO A 529 -19.63 36.19 -29.53
N ASP A 530 -19.09 37.06 -30.39
CA ASP A 530 -19.15 36.98 -31.86
C ASP A 530 -18.05 36.07 -32.44
N ASN A 531 -17.32 35.34 -31.58
CA ASN A 531 -16.19 34.44 -31.91
C ASN A 531 -14.98 35.13 -32.58
N ARG A 532 -14.88 36.47 -32.52
CA ARG A 532 -13.69 37.23 -32.92
C ARG A 532 -12.56 37.00 -31.92
N LEU A 533 -11.32 37.02 -32.39
CA LEU A 533 -10.14 36.95 -31.53
C LEU A 533 -9.95 38.29 -30.81
N VAL A 534 -9.86 38.27 -29.49
CA VAL A 534 -9.64 39.46 -28.65
C VAL A 534 -8.18 39.56 -28.23
N ASP A 535 -7.60 38.46 -27.76
CA ASP A 535 -6.21 38.38 -27.33
C ASP A 535 -5.69 36.92 -27.43
N ARG A 536 -4.36 36.75 -27.46
CA ARG A 536 -3.68 35.45 -27.48
C ARG A 536 -2.40 35.49 -26.64
N LEU A 537 -2.20 34.43 -25.85
CA LEU A 537 -0.96 34.18 -25.12
C LEU A 537 -0.41 32.82 -25.54
N GLY A 538 0.87 32.76 -25.85
CA GLY A 538 1.59 31.53 -26.15
C GLY A 538 2.67 31.24 -25.11
N ASN A 539 2.96 29.97 -24.87
CA ASN A 539 4.02 29.55 -23.96
C ASN A 539 4.74 28.31 -24.52
N ILE A 540 6.06 28.25 -24.30
CA ILE A 540 6.83 27.02 -24.52
C ILE A 540 6.59 26.13 -23.32
N VAL A 541 6.17 24.89 -23.58
CA VAL A 541 6.03 23.84 -22.57
C VAL A 541 7.08 22.79 -22.86
N LEU A 542 7.96 22.56 -21.89
CA LEU A 542 9.00 21.53 -21.99
C LEU A 542 8.43 20.14 -21.69
N ARG A 543 9.04 19.10 -22.26
CA ARG A 543 8.64 17.68 -22.13
C ARG A 543 8.37 17.16 -20.71
N GLU A 544 9.01 17.75 -19.70
CA GLU A 544 8.84 17.41 -18.28
C GLU A 544 7.78 18.25 -17.54
N GLN A 545 7.18 19.26 -18.18
CA GLN A 545 6.26 20.19 -17.54
C GLN A 545 4.81 19.69 -17.56
N PHE A 546 4.32 19.28 -16.39
CA PHE A 546 2.93 18.87 -16.18
C PHE A 546 1.89 20.00 -16.30
N ARG A 547 2.31 21.27 -16.33
CA ARG A 547 1.40 22.44 -16.28
C ARG A 547 1.88 23.61 -17.13
N ALA A 548 0.94 24.30 -17.77
CA ALA A 548 1.13 25.59 -18.41
C ALA A 548 0.07 26.60 -17.94
N ASN A 549 0.49 27.81 -17.56
CA ASN A 549 -0.39 28.84 -17.00
C ASN A 549 -0.46 30.07 -17.91
N PHE A 550 -1.67 30.41 -18.35
CA PHE A 550 -1.98 31.60 -19.16
C PHE A 550 -2.74 32.61 -18.30
N GLN A 551 -2.37 33.89 -18.37
CA GLN A 551 -2.82 34.89 -17.40
C GLN A 551 -3.32 36.16 -18.10
N TYR A 552 -4.63 36.40 -18.05
CA TYR A 552 -5.28 37.56 -18.66
C TYR A 552 -5.78 38.53 -17.58
N PRO A 553 -5.41 39.82 -17.62
CA PRO A 553 -6.06 40.84 -16.81
C PRO A 553 -7.47 41.10 -17.36
N ILE A 554 -8.50 40.96 -16.52
CA ILE A 554 -9.89 41.23 -16.91
C ILE A 554 -10.17 42.72 -16.69
N THR A 555 -9.89 43.52 -17.71
CA THR A 555 -10.08 44.98 -17.69
C THR A 555 -11.46 45.37 -18.24
N SER A 556 -11.83 46.63 -18.05
CA SER A 556 -13.05 47.22 -18.62
C SER A 556 -13.11 47.21 -20.16
N ALA A 557 -11.99 46.96 -20.85
CA ALA A 557 -11.95 46.76 -22.30
C ALA A 557 -12.63 45.46 -22.74
N LEU A 558 -12.74 44.47 -21.85
CA LEU A 558 -13.53 43.25 -22.07
C LEU A 558 -14.97 43.52 -21.64
N ALA A 559 -15.84 43.88 -22.58
CA ALA A 559 -17.26 44.11 -22.32
C ALA A 559 -17.92 42.92 -21.56
N PRO A 560 -18.85 43.14 -20.62
CA PRO A 560 -19.53 42.04 -19.93
C PRO A 560 -20.25 41.10 -20.92
N GLY A 561 -20.02 39.79 -20.79
CA GLY A 561 -20.49 38.81 -21.78
C GLY A 561 -19.94 37.39 -21.57
N THR A 562 -20.28 36.48 -22.49
CA THR A 562 -19.73 35.11 -22.52
C THR A 562 -18.56 35.04 -23.49
N TYR A 563 -17.37 34.72 -22.98
CA TYR A 563 -16.15 34.59 -23.76
C TYR A 563 -15.76 33.12 -23.91
N THR A 564 -15.00 32.82 -24.94
CA THR A 564 -14.48 31.47 -25.19
C THR A 564 -12.96 31.47 -25.18
N LEU A 565 -12.38 30.68 -24.28
CA LEU A 565 -10.97 30.31 -24.33
C LEU A 565 -10.81 29.12 -25.28
N VAL A 566 -9.92 29.26 -26.25
CA VAL A 566 -9.55 28.24 -27.23
C VAL A 566 -8.07 27.91 -27.02
N PHE A 567 -7.77 26.65 -26.76
CA PHE A 567 -6.42 26.15 -26.57
C PHE A 567 -5.96 25.47 -27.85
N GLU A 568 -4.78 25.83 -28.33
CA GLU A 568 -4.19 25.26 -29.53
C GLU A 568 -2.78 24.74 -29.25
N SER A 569 -2.45 23.60 -29.85
CA SER A 569 -1.10 23.04 -29.91
C SER A 569 -0.83 22.57 -31.33
N ALA A 570 0.40 22.75 -31.83
CA ALA A 570 0.78 22.48 -33.23
C ALA A 570 -0.20 23.07 -34.28
N GLY A 571 -0.80 24.23 -33.99
CA GLY A 571 -1.79 24.90 -34.85
C GLY A 571 -3.17 24.22 -34.92
N ARG A 572 -3.48 23.29 -34.00
CA ARG A 572 -4.76 22.57 -33.90
C ARG A 572 -5.46 22.92 -32.59
N GLU A 573 -6.76 23.20 -32.66
CA GLU A 573 -7.60 23.36 -31.45
C GLU A 573 -7.68 22.02 -30.69
N VAL A 574 -7.20 22.01 -29.46
CA VAL A 574 -7.23 20.84 -28.57
C VAL A 574 -8.43 20.88 -27.62
N ILE A 575 -8.66 22.03 -26.97
CA ILE A 575 -9.69 22.19 -25.93
C ILE A 575 -10.33 23.57 -26.02
N ARG A 576 -11.64 23.63 -25.74
CA ARG A 576 -12.43 24.87 -25.66
C ARG A 576 -13.12 24.99 -24.31
N LYS A 577 -13.03 26.16 -23.67
CA LYS A 577 -13.70 26.46 -22.39
C LYS A 577 -14.46 27.78 -22.49
N ARG A 578 -15.71 27.82 -22.03
CA ARG A 578 -16.49 29.06 -21.90
C ARG A 578 -16.26 29.67 -20.52
N ILE A 579 -16.10 30.99 -20.49
CA ILE A 579 -16.05 31.81 -19.28
C ILE A 579 -17.07 32.95 -19.40
N GLN A 580 -17.44 33.56 -18.29
CA GLN A 580 -18.33 34.71 -18.24
C GLN A 580 -17.62 35.88 -17.58
N ILE A 581 -17.63 37.03 -18.24
CA ILE A 581 -17.14 38.29 -17.69
C ILE A 581 -18.37 39.12 -17.27
N VAL A 582 -18.37 39.61 -16.05
CA VAL A 582 -19.41 40.51 -15.51
C VAL A 582 -18.76 41.85 -15.15
N GLY A 583 -19.46 42.95 -15.40
CA GLY A 583 -18.96 44.28 -15.04
C GLY A 583 -19.13 44.58 -13.54
N ASP A 584 -18.59 45.71 -13.10
CA ASP A 584 -18.66 46.18 -11.70
C ASP A 584 -20.07 46.65 -11.24
N GLY A 585 -21.12 46.27 -11.97
CA GLY A 585 -22.49 46.47 -11.58
C GLY A 585 -22.86 45.64 -10.36
N LYS A 586 -23.35 46.29 -9.30
CA LYS A 586 -24.03 45.60 -8.19
C LYS A 586 -25.19 44.78 -8.76
N ASN A 587 -25.37 43.58 -8.20
CA ASN A 587 -26.42 42.57 -8.51
C ASN A 587 -26.12 41.64 -9.69
N VAL A 588 -25.54 40.48 -9.38
CA VAL A 588 -25.93 39.22 -10.03
C VAL A 588 -26.42 38.29 -8.91
N VAL A 589 -27.72 37.99 -8.95
CA VAL A 589 -28.34 36.98 -8.06
C VAL A 589 -27.73 35.62 -8.38
N SER A 590 -27.34 34.87 -7.35
CA SER A 590 -26.90 33.49 -7.50
C SER A 590 -28.06 32.61 -7.99
N ALA A 591 -28.03 32.24 -9.27
CA ALA A 591 -28.78 31.09 -9.75
C ALA A 591 -28.00 29.82 -9.33
N ASN A 592 -28.65 28.96 -8.54
CA ASN A 592 -28.12 27.71 -8.01
C ASN A 592 -27.87 26.66 -9.10
#